data_AF-A0A3D1BAU2-F1
#
_entry.id   AF-A0A3D1BAU2-F1
#
_cell.length_a   1.000
_cell.length_b   1.000
_cell.length_c   1.000
_cell.angle_alpha   90.00
_cell.angle_beta   90.00
_cell.angle_gamma   90.00
#
_symmetry.space_group_name_H-M   'P 1'
#
loop_
_entity.id
_entity.type
_entity.pdbx_description
1 polymer ?
#
loop_
_entity_poly.entity_id
_entity_poly.type
_entity_poly.pdbx_seq_one_letter_code
_entity_poly.pdbx_strand_id
1 'polypeptide(L)'
;MDAMVCHGVDEVLQRAETDASAVFIAEEGLFGHDLQALSNWVDRQPPWSDFPFVVLTSKHQQPAVAAWRQRMVAALRNVSLLECPVQSITLTSAVQAAVRGRLRQYEVRALIDARERASQELEALVVERTSELERT
;
A
#
# COMPACT_ATOMS: atom_id res chain seq x y z
N MET A 1 -11.47 9.66 -11.77
CA MET A 1 -10.46 9.38 -10.74
C MET A 1 -10.32 10.66 -9.97
N ASP A 2 -10.73 10.66 -8.71
CA ASP A 2 -10.63 11.86 -7.87
C ASP A 2 -9.22 11.96 -7.28
N ALA A 3 -8.77 13.17 -6.99
CA ALA A 3 -7.44 13.41 -6.44
C ALA A 3 -7.53 14.51 -5.38
N MET A 4 -6.90 14.24 -4.23
CA MET A 4 -6.83 15.19 -3.13
C MET A 4 -5.37 15.58 -2.90
N VAL A 5 -5.13 16.89 -2.86
CA VAL A 5 -3.81 17.43 -2.54
C VAL A 5 -3.64 17.38 -1.02
N CYS A 6 -2.57 16.74 -0.58
CA CYS A 6 -2.17 16.73 0.83
C CYS A 6 -1.06 17.76 1.05
N HIS A 7 -1.08 18.44 2.18
CA HIS A 7 -0.09 19.48 2.52
C HIS A 7 1.04 18.99 3.45
N GLY A 8 1.05 17.70 3.78
CA GLY A 8 2.11 17.08 4.58
C GLY A 8 1.95 15.57 4.69
N VAL A 9 2.99 14.93 5.24
CA VAL A 9 3.04 13.47 5.41
C VAL A 9 1.90 12.97 6.31
N ASP A 10 1.54 13.70 7.36
CA ASP A 10 0.46 13.29 8.26
C ASP A 10 -0.90 13.20 7.55
N GLU A 11 -1.20 14.16 6.67
CA GLU A 11 -2.44 14.13 5.87
C GLU A 11 -2.41 13.00 4.84
N VAL A 12 -1.24 12.73 4.23
CA VAL A 12 -1.04 11.57 3.35
C VAL A 12 -1.34 10.27 4.10
N LEU A 13 -0.80 10.11 5.31
CA LEU A 13 -1.02 8.93 6.14
C LEU A 13 -2.50 8.77 6.53
N GLN A 14 -3.14 9.85 6.96
CA GLN A 14 -4.57 9.84 7.28
C GLN A 14 -5.40 9.38 6.10
N ARG A 15 -5.15 9.94 4.90
CA ARG A 15 -5.85 9.57 3.66
C ARG A 15 -5.56 8.13 3.23
N ALA A 16 -4.31 7.69 3.38
CA ALA A 16 -3.92 6.32 3.06
C ALA A 16 -4.60 5.28 3.96
N GLU A 17 -4.94 5.64 5.20
CA GLU A 17 -5.73 4.80 6.11
C GLU A 17 -7.23 4.79 5.76
N THR A 18 -7.78 5.90 5.26
CA THR A 18 -9.23 6.06 5.06
C THR A 18 -9.73 5.65 3.69
N ASP A 19 -9.22 6.28 2.63
CA ASP A 19 -9.91 6.32 1.33
C ASP A 19 -8.96 6.35 0.12
N ALA A 20 -7.68 6.64 0.31
CA ALA A 20 -6.73 6.69 -0.80
C ALA A 20 -6.40 5.28 -1.32
N SER A 21 -6.43 5.12 -2.65
CA SER A 21 -6.03 3.88 -3.31
C SER A 21 -4.55 3.85 -3.75
N ALA A 22 -3.92 5.02 -3.80
CA ALA A 22 -2.52 5.20 -4.12
C ALA A 22 -2.07 6.58 -3.65
N VAL A 23 -0.78 6.76 -3.44
CA VAL A 23 -0.17 8.07 -3.17
C VAL A 23 0.72 8.46 -4.34
N PHE A 24 0.58 9.71 -4.79
CA PHE A 24 1.46 10.33 -5.77
C PHE A 24 2.21 11.49 -5.12
N ILE A 25 3.53 11.48 -5.18
CA ILE A 25 4.36 12.46 -4.48
C ILE A 25 5.62 12.79 -5.27
N ALA A 26 6.08 14.04 -5.18
CA ALA A 26 7.39 14.41 -5.67
C ALA A 26 8.45 14.13 -4.60
N GLU A 27 9.63 13.63 -4.99
CA GLU A 27 10.68 13.26 -4.04
C GLU A 27 11.11 14.45 -3.16
N GLU A 28 11.04 15.67 -3.68
CA GLU A 28 11.32 16.90 -2.94
C GLU A 28 10.35 17.15 -1.78
N GLY A 29 9.11 16.63 -1.87
CA GLY A 29 8.14 16.66 -0.77
C GLY A 29 8.48 15.71 0.37
N LEU A 30 9.38 14.75 0.15
CA LEU A 30 9.90 13.82 1.16
C LEU A 30 11.34 14.13 1.55
N PHE A 31 12.08 14.85 0.70
CA PHE A 31 13.49 15.11 0.91
C PHE A 31 13.73 15.93 2.17
N GLY A 32 14.62 15.46 3.04
CA GLY A 32 14.90 16.10 4.33
C GLY A 32 13.86 15.85 5.42
N HIS A 33 12.76 15.16 5.13
CA HIS A 33 11.81 14.68 6.14
C HIS A 33 12.22 13.32 6.70
N ASP A 34 11.86 13.08 7.96
CA ASP A 34 11.98 11.75 8.56
C ASP A 34 10.90 10.81 7.98
N LEU A 35 11.34 9.73 7.35
CA LEU A 35 10.46 8.72 6.76
C LEU A 35 10.00 7.68 7.78
N GLN A 36 10.42 7.77 9.06
CA GLN A 36 10.08 6.79 10.08
C GLN A 36 8.57 6.62 10.25
N ALA A 37 7.80 7.72 10.22
CA ALA A 37 6.33 7.65 10.31
C ALA A 37 5.70 6.86 9.15
N LEU A 38 6.18 7.10 7.92
CA LEU A 38 5.76 6.37 6.73
C LEU A 38 6.17 4.90 6.80
N SER A 39 7.44 4.62 7.15
CA SER A 39 7.94 3.25 7.30
C SER A 39 7.12 2.48 8.35
N ASN A 40 6.91 3.06 9.53
CA ASN A 40 6.11 2.45 10.60
C ASN A 40 4.67 2.21 10.17
N TRP A 41 4.10 3.08 9.33
CA TRP A 41 2.76 2.88 8.80
C TRP A 41 2.72 1.74 7.77
N VAL A 42 3.72 1.68 6.88
CA VAL A 42 3.90 0.60 5.90
C VAL A 42 4.12 -0.75 6.59
N ASP A 43 4.89 -0.78 7.67
CA ASP A 43 5.19 -2.00 8.43
C ASP A 43 3.97 -2.53 9.21
N ARG A 44 3.02 -1.65 9.57
CA ARG A 44 1.75 -2.03 10.19
C ARG A 44 0.71 -2.55 9.21
N GLN A 45 0.99 -2.49 7.90
CA GLN A 45 0.04 -2.98 6.91
C GLN A 45 -0.17 -4.49 7.07
N PRO A 46 -1.42 -4.98 6.97
CA PRO A 46 -1.70 -6.41 7.03
C PRO A 46 -1.04 -7.13 5.85
N PRO A 47 -0.78 -8.45 5.94
CA PRO A 47 0.00 -9.19 4.94
C PRO A 47 -0.54 -9.15 3.50
N TRP A 48 -1.84 -8.91 3.32
CA TRP A 48 -2.48 -8.78 2.00
C TRP A 48 -2.29 -7.38 1.39
N SER A 49 -1.94 -6.38 2.20
CA SER A 49 -1.86 -4.97 1.82
C SER A 49 -0.43 -4.62 1.43
N ASP A 50 -0.28 -4.03 0.25
CA ASP A 50 1.00 -3.53 -0.24
C ASP A 50 0.76 -2.17 -0.91
N PHE A 51 0.57 -1.15 -0.07
CA PHE A 51 0.03 0.15 -0.50
C PHE A 51 0.94 0.83 -1.54
N PRO A 52 0.42 1.24 -2.71
CA PRO A 52 1.25 1.71 -3.80
C PRO A 52 1.60 3.20 -3.70
N PHE A 53 2.89 3.50 -3.86
CA PHE A 53 3.43 4.85 -3.98
C PHE A 53 3.98 5.09 -5.40
N VAL A 54 3.59 6.19 -6.02
CA VAL A 54 4.17 6.69 -7.27
C VAL A 54 4.96 7.94 -6.93
N VAL A 55 6.28 7.90 -7.15
CA VAL A 55 7.18 8.99 -6.76
C VAL A 55 7.79 9.63 -8.00
N LEU A 56 7.59 10.93 -8.18
CA LEU A 56 8.37 11.70 -9.17
C LEU A 56 9.77 11.94 -8.64
N THR A 57 10.77 11.66 -9.47
CA THR A 57 12.18 11.89 -9.12
C THR A 57 12.83 12.88 -10.08
N SER A 58 13.78 13.64 -9.57
CA SER A 58 14.63 14.51 -10.38
C SER A 58 15.79 13.74 -11.00
N LYS A 59 16.47 14.32 -12.01
CA LYS A 59 17.68 13.75 -12.63
C LYS A 59 18.94 13.88 -11.78
N HIS A 60 18.84 14.33 -10.52
CA HIS A 60 20.02 14.51 -9.68
C HIS A 60 20.65 13.14 -9.36
N GLN A 61 21.93 12.99 -9.72
CA GLN A 61 22.71 11.75 -9.52
C GLN A 61 23.78 11.90 -8.44
N GLN A 62 23.70 12.92 -7.59
CA GLN A 62 24.64 13.07 -6.49
C GLN A 62 24.56 11.84 -5.55
N PRO A 63 25.69 11.30 -5.06
CA PRO A 63 25.69 10.09 -4.23
C PRO A 63 24.75 10.16 -3.02
N ALA A 64 24.66 11.32 -2.38
CA ALA A 64 23.76 11.55 -1.24
C ALA A 64 22.28 11.41 -1.63
N VAL A 65 21.88 11.93 -2.80
CA VAL A 65 20.51 11.85 -3.32
C VAL A 65 20.17 10.42 -3.72
N ALA A 66 21.10 9.73 -4.40
CA ALA A 66 20.93 8.33 -4.76
C ALA A 66 20.76 7.43 -3.52
N ALA A 67 21.60 7.62 -2.49
CA ALA A 67 21.50 6.89 -1.23
C ALA A 67 20.19 7.20 -0.49
N TRP A 68 19.73 8.46 -0.50
CA TRP A 68 18.44 8.82 0.09
C TRP A 68 17.26 8.17 -0.67
N ARG A 69 17.28 8.16 -2.01
CA ARG A 69 16.27 7.45 -2.83
C ARG A 69 16.19 5.97 -2.49
N GLN A 70 17.33 5.31 -2.31
CA GLN A 70 17.35 3.90 -1.91
C GLN A 70 16.68 3.68 -0.56
N ARG A 71 16.93 4.56 0.43
CA ARG A 71 16.26 4.50 1.74
C ARG A 71 14.76 4.72 1.63
N MET A 72 14.34 5.68 0.80
CA MET A 72 12.91 5.94 0.55
C MET A 72 12.22 4.72 -0.09
N VAL A 73 12.82 4.12 -1.12
CA VAL A 73 12.28 2.91 -1.76
C VAL A 73 12.16 1.76 -0.76
N ALA A 74 13.16 1.57 0.10
CA ALA A 74 13.12 0.55 1.13
C ALA A 74 12.01 0.80 2.17
N ALA A 75 11.84 2.05 2.62
CA ALA A 75 10.83 2.43 3.61
C ALA A 75 9.39 2.28 3.08
N LEU A 76 9.16 2.59 1.80
CA LEU A 76 7.83 2.59 1.21
C LEU A 76 7.41 1.25 0.60
N ARG A 77 8.36 0.32 0.39
CA ARG A 77 8.21 -1.05 -0.13
C ARG A 77 7.64 -1.18 -1.56
N ASN A 78 6.47 -0.63 -1.84
CA ASN A 78 5.82 -0.66 -3.15
C ASN A 78 5.89 0.71 -3.83
N VAL A 79 7.00 0.95 -4.51
CA VAL A 79 7.31 2.24 -5.14
C VAL A 79 7.49 2.10 -6.64
N SER A 80 6.78 2.94 -7.40
CA SER A 80 7.06 3.22 -8.81
C SER A 80 7.73 4.58 -8.94
N LEU A 81 8.99 4.62 -9.39
CA LEU A 81 9.73 5.85 -9.63
C LEU A 81 9.49 6.36 -11.06
N LEU A 82 9.21 7.65 -11.20
CA LEU A 82 9.03 8.33 -12.48
C LEU A 82 9.98 9.52 -12.57
N GLU A 83 11.02 9.41 -13.40
CA GLU A 83 11.99 10.49 -13.58
C GLU A 83 11.42 11.63 -14.43
N CYS A 84 11.59 12.88 -13.95
CA CYS A 84 11.22 14.08 -14.70
C CYS A 84 12.26 14.45 -15.78
N PRO A 85 11.83 14.97 -16.95
CA PRO A 85 10.45 15.24 -17.34
C PRO A 85 9.70 13.96 -17.74
N VAL A 86 8.46 13.81 -17.24
CA VAL A 86 7.58 12.69 -17.55
C VAL A 86 6.45 13.14 -18.47
N GLN A 87 6.08 12.31 -19.44
CA GLN A 87 4.90 12.57 -20.28
C GLN A 87 3.62 12.35 -19.48
N SER A 88 2.58 13.15 -19.71
CA SER A 88 1.29 13.04 -19.00
C SER A 88 0.67 11.64 -19.11
N ILE A 89 0.83 10.97 -20.26
CA ILE A 89 0.35 9.60 -20.46
C ILE A 89 1.10 8.58 -19.59
N THR A 90 2.40 8.77 -19.39
CA THR A 90 3.23 7.89 -18.54
C THR A 90 2.83 8.04 -17.07
N LEU A 91 2.69 9.27 -16.60
CA LEU A 91 2.22 9.55 -15.23
C LEU A 91 0.83 8.95 -15.00
N THR A 92 -0.11 9.25 -15.90
CA THR A 92 -1.50 8.79 -15.76
C THR A 92 -1.58 7.26 -15.79
N SER A 93 -0.84 6.59 -16.68
CA SER A 93 -0.85 5.14 -16.77
C SER A 93 -0.22 4.45 -15.55
N ALA A 94 0.86 5.03 -14.98
CA ALA A 94 1.47 4.54 -13.75
C ALA A 94 0.51 4.66 -12.55
N VAL A 95 -0.13 5.81 -12.37
CA VAL A 95 -1.11 6.04 -11.29
C VAL A 95 -2.31 5.11 -11.44
N GLN A 96 -2.83 4.92 -12.66
CA GLN A 96 -3.91 3.95 -12.90
C GLN A 96 -3.47 2.51 -12.63
N ALA A 97 -2.22 2.14 -12.95
CA ALA A 97 -1.68 0.82 -12.63
C ALA A 97 -1.59 0.59 -11.12
N ALA A 98 -1.12 1.59 -10.35
CA ALA A 98 -1.11 1.57 -8.90
C ALA A 98 -2.51 1.32 -8.32
N VAL A 99 -3.51 2.09 -8.76
CA VAL A 99 -4.89 1.92 -8.28
C VAL A 99 -5.48 0.56 -8.65
N ARG A 100 -5.25 0.07 -9.87
CA ARG A 100 -5.67 -1.30 -10.23
C ARG A 100 -4.99 -2.36 -9.35
N GLY A 101 -3.72 -2.17 -9.01
CA GLY A 101 -3.00 -3.02 -8.06
C GLY A 101 -3.68 -3.03 -6.70
N ARG A 102 -4.03 -1.85 -6.18
CA ARG A 102 -4.74 -1.71 -4.90
C ARG A 102 -6.11 -2.38 -4.89
N LEU A 103 -6.90 -2.24 -5.95
CA LEU A 103 -8.20 -2.91 -6.06
C LEU A 103 -8.06 -4.44 -6.01
N ARG A 104 -7.05 -5.00 -6.69
CA ARG A 104 -6.75 -6.44 -6.61
C ARG A 104 -6.31 -6.89 -5.22
N GLN A 105 -5.59 -6.05 -4.46
CA GLN A 105 -5.28 -6.36 -3.07
C GLN A 105 -6.55 -6.48 -2.22
N TYR A 106 -7.55 -5.63 -2.44
CA TYR A 106 -8.83 -5.74 -1.76
C TYR A 106 -9.61 -7.00 -2.17
N GLU A 107 -9.54 -7.41 -3.44
CA GLU A 107 -10.09 -8.71 -3.87
C GLU A 107 -9.43 -9.87 -3.13
N VAL A 108 -8.09 -9.85 -3.02
CA VAL A 108 -7.33 -10.86 -2.25
C VAL A 108 -7.73 -10.87 -0.78
N ARG A 109 -7.88 -9.69 -0.15
CA ARG A 109 -8.38 -9.58 1.23
C ARG A 109 -9.74 -10.24 1.37
N ALA A 110 -10.69 -9.92 0.49
CA ALA A 110 -12.03 -10.49 0.55
C ALA A 110 -12.03 -12.02 0.42
N LEU A 111 -11.13 -12.58 -0.40
CA LEU A 111 -10.94 -14.03 -0.52
C LEU A 111 -10.36 -14.66 0.74
N ILE A 112 -9.39 -14.00 1.39
CA ILE A 112 -8.82 -14.44 2.68
C ILE A 112 -9.93 -14.46 3.74
N ASP A 113 -10.67 -13.35 3.88
CA ASP A 113 -11.76 -13.22 4.86
C ASP A 113 -12.88 -14.24 4.62
N ALA A 114 -13.20 -14.56 3.35
CA ALA A 114 -14.18 -15.59 3.01
C ALA A 114 -13.69 -17.00 3.38
N ARG A 115 -12.41 -17.29 3.11
CA ARG A 115 -11.79 -18.56 3.47
C ARG A 115 -11.76 -18.78 4.98
N GLU A 116 -11.38 -17.76 5.75
CA GLU A 116 -11.34 -17.84 7.21
C GLU A 116 -12.71 -18.13 7.81
N ARG A 117 -13.76 -17.44 7.33
CA ARG A 117 -15.14 -17.71 7.76
C ARG A 117 -15.58 -19.14 7.44
N ALA A 118 -15.32 -19.62 6.23
CA ALA A 118 -15.67 -20.98 5.86
C ALA A 118 -14.93 -22.02 6.71
N SER A 119 -13.68 -21.76 7.09
CA SER A 119 -12.91 -22.63 8.00
C SER A 119 -13.55 -22.68 9.39
N GLN A 120 -13.91 -21.52 9.94
CA GLN A 120 -14.56 -21.41 11.25
C GLN A 120 -15.92 -22.10 11.29
N GLU A 121 -16.73 -21.95 10.24
CA GLU A 121 -18.02 -22.63 10.10
C GLU A 121 -17.86 -24.15 10.05
N LEU A 122 -16.86 -24.64 9.32
CA LEU A 122 -16.56 -26.08 9.26
C LEU A 122 -16.11 -26.62 10.62
N GLU A 123 -15.21 -25.91 11.31
CA GLU A 123 -14.74 -26.29 12.65
C GLU A 123 -15.89 -26.37 13.66
N ALA A 124 -16.80 -25.38 13.65
CA ALA A 124 -17.97 -25.37 14.51
C ALA A 124 -18.89 -26.57 14.24
N LEU A 125 -19.15 -26.87 12.96
CA LEU A 125 -19.97 -28.02 12.58
C LEU A 125 -19.33 -29.36 12.98
N VAL A 126 -18.01 -29.50 12.82
CA VAL A 126 -17.29 -30.72 13.25
C VAL A 126 -17.45 -30.92 14.75
N VAL A 127 -17.25 -29.89 15.57
CA VAL A 127 -17.42 -29.97 17.03
C VAL A 127 -18.84 -30.39 17.41
N GLU A 128 -19.85 -29.79 16.78
CA GLU A 128 -21.26 -30.13 17.00
C GLU A 128 -21.49 -31.62 16.71
N ARG A 129 -21.10 -32.11 15.53
CA ARG A 129 -21.32 -33.50 15.11
C ARG A 129 -20.55 -34.51 15.95
N THR A 130 -19.33 -34.18 16.40
CA THR A 130 -18.57 -35.05 17.31
C THR A 130 -19.28 -35.17 18.67
N SER A 131 -19.82 -34.07 19.20
CA SER A 131 -20.54 -34.08 20.48
C SER A 131 -21.87 -34.84 20.43
N GLU A 132 -22.55 -34.86 19.28
CA GLU A 132 -23.77 -35.65 19.09
C GLU A 132 -23.47 -37.15 19.12
N LEU A 133 -22.40 -37.58 18.45
CA LEU A 133 -22.02 -38.99 18.37
C LEU A 133 -21.60 -39.55 19.73
N GLU A 134 -20.86 -38.78 20.53
CA GLU A 134 -20.43 -39.19 21.89
C GLU A 134 -21.59 -39.33 22.89
N ARG A 135 -22.78 -38.81 22.57
CA ARG A 135 -23.97 -38.89 23.42
C ARG A 135 -24.87 -40.10 23.12
N THR A 136 -24.52 -40.89 22.11
CA THR A 136 -25.23 -42.11 21.67
C THR A 136 -24.47 -43.37 22.08
#